data_AF-A0A8D6XS80-F1
#
_entry.id   AF-A0A8D6XS80-F1
#
_cell.length_a   1.000
_cell.length_b   1.000
_cell.length_c   1.000
_cell.angle_alpha   90.00
_cell.angle_beta   90.00
_cell.angle_gamma   90.00
#
_symmetry.space_group_name_H-M   'P 1'
#
loop_
_entity.id
_entity.type
_entity.pdbx_description
1 polymer ?
#
loop_
_entity_poly.entity_id
_entity_poly.type
_entity_poly.pdbx_seq_one_letter_code
_entity_poly.pdbx_strand_id
1 'polypeptide(L)'
;MLQQQLKEINYKLSRSISEVTVSGANVTTTTQGNQLMVDFSNEKSSVVLEVELSENSNDTWFSVDNSDTSESYYLSKTNKSKYSLDLSDKIKTTQIIIAQPSKVTLKVNGESLDLSQLDQNKPSHLTLRIQ
;
A
#
# COMPACT_ATOMS: atom_id res chain seq x y z
N MET A 1 -25.03 28.18 -5.21
CA MET A 1 -24.06 27.90 -4.13
C MET A 1 -24.35 26.56 -3.45
N LEU A 2 -25.55 26.34 -2.90
CA LEU A 2 -25.93 25.07 -2.24
C LEU A 2 -25.79 23.80 -3.12
N GLN A 3 -26.21 23.88 -4.39
CA GLN A 3 -26.10 22.76 -5.33
C GLN A 3 -24.65 22.37 -5.66
N GLN A 4 -23.73 23.33 -5.59
CA GLN A 4 -22.30 23.11 -5.83
C GLN A 4 -21.64 22.46 -4.62
N GLN A 5 -22.02 22.89 -3.41
CA GLN A 5 -21.60 22.26 -2.16
C GLN A 5 -22.13 20.83 -2.02
N LEU A 6 -23.37 20.55 -2.44
CA LEU A 6 -23.91 19.18 -2.50
C LEU A 6 -23.18 18.30 -3.51
N LYS A 7 -22.73 18.85 -4.64
CA LYS A 7 -21.92 18.13 -5.64
C LYS A 7 -20.51 17.84 -5.12
N GLU A 8 -19.90 18.78 -4.41
CA GLU A 8 -18.61 18.59 -3.73
C GLU A 8 -18.72 17.59 -2.58
N ILE A 9 -19.79 17.62 -1.78
CA ILE A 9 -20.05 16.65 -0.72
C ILE A 9 -20.26 15.25 -1.31
N ASN A 10 -21.05 15.12 -2.38
CA ASN A 10 -21.22 13.84 -3.08
C ASN A 10 -19.92 13.36 -3.74
N TYR A 11 -19.10 14.24 -4.30
CA TYR A 11 -17.78 13.90 -4.86
C TYR A 11 -16.79 13.48 -3.76
N LYS A 12 -16.88 14.08 -2.56
CA LYS A 12 -16.05 13.73 -1.40
C LYS A 12 -16.48 12.41 -0.74
N LEU A 13 -17.76 12.06 -0.82
CA LEU A 13 -18.33 10.80 -0.33
C LEU A 13 -18.26 9.67 -1.37
N SER A 14 -18.19 9.98 -2.67
CA SER A 14 -18.03 9.01 -3.77
C SER A 14 -16.55 8.72 -4.06
N ARG A 15 -15.70 8.58 -3.04
CA ARG A 15 -14.35 8.07 -3.30
C ARG A 15 -14.49 6.58 -3.63
N SER A 16 -14.38 6.31 -4.92
CA SER A 16 -14.69 5.06 -5.59
C SER A 16 -14.14 3.84 -4.86
N ILE A 17 -15.01 2.86 -4.58
CA ILE A 17 -14.58 1.47 -4.42
C ILE A 17 -14.25 1.00 -5.84
N SER A 18 -13.06 1.32 -6.31
CA SER A 18 -12.52 0.74 -7.54
C SER A 18 -11.83 -0.55 -7.13
N GLU A 19 -12.45 -1.69 -7.44
CA GLU A 19 -11.81 -2.99 -7.38
C GLU A 19 -10.65 -2.99 -8.40
N VAL A 20 -9.42 -2.86 -7.91
CA VAL A 20 -8.19 -3.08 -8.69
C VAL A 20 -7.79 -4.54 -8.52
N THR A 21 -7.65 -5.25 -9.63
CA THR A 21 -7.25 -6.66 -9.65
C THR A 21 -5.73 -6.77 -9.61
N VAL A 22 -5.18 -7.55 -8.66
CA VAL A 22 -3.78 -7.99 -8.64
C VAL A 22 -3.76 -9.47 -9.00
N SER A 23 -2.82 -9.89 -9.84
CA SER A 23 -2.92 -11.08 -10.69
C SER A 23 -2.78 -12.41 -9.91
N GLY A 24 -3.62 -13.39 -10.26
CA GLY A 24 -3.54 -14.78 -9.81
C GLY A 24 -4.20 -15.09 -8.46
N ALA A 25 -4.25 -14.11 -7.56
CA ALA A 25 -4.94 -14.19 -6.27
C ALA A 25 -6.27 -13.43 -6.34
N ASN A 26 -7.34 -13.92 -5.70
CA ASN A 26 -8.58 -13.14 -5.55
C ASN A 26 -8.35 -12.02 -4.53
N VAL A 27 -7.61 -11.00 -4.94
CA VAL A 27 -7.24 -9.86 -4.10
C VAL A 27 -8.26 -8.77 -4.27
N THR A 28 -9.01 -8.50 -3.20
CA THR A 28 -9.86 -7.32 -3.16
C THR A 28 -9.00 -6.13 -2.76
N THR A 29 -9.01 -5.10 -3.60
CA THR A 29 -8.45 -3.81 -3.24
C THR A 29 -9.57 -2.81 -2.97
N THR A 30 -9.45 -2.06 -1.88
CA THR A 30 -10.39 -0.98 -1.57
C THR A 30 -9.61 0.28 -1.25
N THR A 31 -10.04 1.41 -1.82
CA THR A 31 -9.47 2.72 -1.51
C THR A 31 -10.47 3.55 -0.72
N GLN A 32 -10.11 3.94 0.51
CA GLN A 32 -10.89 4.89 1.29
C GLN A 32 -9.96 6.01 1.77
N GLY A 33 -10.21 7.23 1.30
CA GLY A 33 -9.23 8.29 1.53
C GLY A 33 -7.89 7.92 0.89
N ASN A 34 -6.78 8.34 1.50
CA ASN A 34 -5.43 7.99 1.03
C ASN A 34 -4.94 6.66 1.59
N GLN A 35 -5.82 5.66 1.58
CA GLN A 35 -5.57 4.33 2.12
C GLN A 35 -5.93 3.28 1.10
N LEU A 36 -5.08 2.25 0.98
CA LEU A 36 -5.30 1.08 0.15
C LEU A 36 -5.32 -0.15 1.05
N MET A 37 -6.36 -0.96 0.95
CA MET A 37 -6.37 -2.28 1.58
C MET A 37 -6.19 -3.33 0.49
N VAL A 38 -5.41 -4.36 0.76
CA VAL A 38 -5.11 -5.46 -0.16
C VAL A 38 -5.29 -6.75 0.63
N ASP A 39 -6.22 -7.59 0.19
CA ASP A 39 -6.58 -8.81 0.91
C ASP A 39 -6.00 -10.06 0.24
N PHE A 40 -5.04 -10.70 0.90
CA PHE A 40 -4.42 -11.97 0.52
C PHE A 40 -4.93 -13.14 1.38
N SER A 41 -6.03 -13.01 2.12
CA SER A 41 -6.52 -14.07 3.02
C SER A 41 -6.87 -15.40 2.31
N ASN A 42 -7.00 -15.38 0.98
CA ASN A 42 -7.25 -16.56 0.17
C ASN A 42 -5.96 -17.27 -0.29
N GLU A 43 -4.79 -16.65 -0.09
CA GLU A 43 -3.48 -17.19 -0.46
C GLU A 43 -2.91 -18.05 0.67
N LYS A 44 -2.43 -19.25 0.32
CA LYS A 44 -1.94 -20.25 1.29
C LYS A 44 -0.43 -20.18 1.55
N SER A 45 0.25 -19.18 1.01
CA SER A 45 1.71 -19.07 0.99
C SER A 45 2.22 -17.78 1.60
N SER A 46 3.49 -17.80 2.03
CA SER A 46 4.22 -16.60 2.47
C SER A 46 4.09 -15.48 1.44
N VAL A 47 4.02 -14.24 1.93
CA VAL A 47 3.90 -13.05 1.09
C VAL A 47 5.24 -12.31 1.09
N VAL A 48 5.86 -12.19 -0.08
CA VAL A 48 7.11 -11.43 -0.23
C VAL A 48 6.77 -10.02 -0.71
N LEU A 49 7.10 -9.03 0.11
CA LEU A 49 6.96 -7.62 -0.22
C LEU A 49 8.29 -7.08 -0.77
N GLU A 50 8.27 -6.50 -1.96
CA GLU A 50 9.43 -5.81 -2.52
C GLU A 50 9.14 -4.33 -2.73
N VAL A 51 10.07 -3.49 -2.32
CA VAL A 51 9.97 -2.04 -2.42
C VAL A 51 11.14 -1.53 -3.22
N GLU A 52 10.86 -0.82 -4.31
CA GLU A 52 11.85 -0.12 -5.10
C GLU A 52 11.60 1.39 -5.04
N LEU A 53 12.59 2.13 -4.54
CA LEU A 53 12.57 3.58 -4.49
C LEU A 53 13.16 4.16 -5.78
N SER A 54 12.51 5.18 -6.32
CA SER A 54 13.00 5.93 -7.48
C SER A 54 14.37 6.59 -7.21
N GLU A 55 15.14 6.85 -8.28
CA GLU A 55 16.42 7.56 -8.17
C GLU A 55 16.24 8.95 -7.53
N ASN A 56 17.17 9.37 -6.67
CA ASN A 56 17.16 10.65 -5.95
C ASN A 56 16.02 10.81 -4.92
N SER A 57 15.46 9.71 -4.42
CA SER A 57 14.40 9.68 -3.40
C SER A 57 14.88 9.91 -1.96
N ASN A 58 15.89 10.77 -1.75
CA ASN A 58 16.56 10.99 -0.45
C ASN A 58 15.60 11.43 0.70
N ASP A 59 14.47 12.03 0.35
CA ASP A 59 13.42 12.49 1.28
C ASP A 59 12.20 11.54 1.32
N THR A 60 12.21 10.47 0.54
CA THR A 60 11.15 9.46 0.53
C THR A 60 11.44 8.45 1.63
N TRP A 61 10.42 8.16 2.43
CA TRP A 61 10.50 7.13 3.46
C TRP A 61 9.30 6.19 3.34
N PHE A 62 9.54 4.97 3.80
CA PHE A 62 8.60 3.87 3.80
C PHE A 62 8.71 3.15 5.15
N SER A 63 7.60 2.74 5.74
CA SER A 63 7.61 1.99 6.99
C SER A 63 6.71 0.78 6.86
N VAL A 64 7.15 -0.34 7.39
CA VAL A 64 6.35 -1.56 7.58
C VAL A 64 6.18 -1.78 9.07
N ASP A 65 4.97 -2.06 9.49
CA ASP A 65 4.63 -2.41 10.86
C ASP A 65 3.81 -3.71 10.86
N ASN A 66 4.41 -4.76 11.44
CA ASN A 66 3.77 -6.05 11.65
C ASN A 66 3.34 -6.13 13.12
N SER A 67 2.21 -5.51 13.44
CA SER A 67 1.70 -5.39 14.82
C SER A 67 1.54 -6.73 15.54
N ASP A 68 1.38 -7.81 14.78
CA ASP A 68 1.15 -9.16 15.30
C ASP A 68 2.44 -9.88 15.72
N THR A 69 3.62 -9.40 15.29
CA THR A 69 4.93 -10.03 15.59
C THR A 69 5.94 -9.10 16.27
N SER A 70 5.55 -7.86 16.61
CA SER A 70 6.45 -6.83 17.19
C SER A 70 7.65 -6.46 16.30
N GLU A 71 7.54 -6.69 14.99
CA GLU A 71 8.56 -6.36 14.02
C GLU A 71 8.13 -5.15 13.19
N SER A 72 8.86 -4.04 13.32
CA SER A 72 8.66 -2.85 12.48
C SER A 72 9.94 -2.58 11.68
N TYR A 73 9.79 -2.35 10.38
CA TYR A 73 10.88 -2.03 9.47
C TYR A 73 10.73 -0.58 8.99
N TYR A 74 11.62 0.30 9.45
CA TYR A 74 11.67 1.68 8.95
C TYR A 74 12.68 1.78 7.79
N LEU A 75 12.17 1.97 6.58
CA LEU A 75 12.94 2.17 5.36
C LEU A 75 12.98 3.66 5.03
N SER A 76 13.88 4.40 5.68
CA SER A 76 14.25 5.73 5.24
C SER A 76 15.76 5.83 5.11
N LYS A 77 16.23 6.52 4.07
CA LYS A 77 17.63 6.94 3.92
C LYS A 77 18.65 5.80 4.01
N THR A 78 18.61 4.89 3.05
CA THR A 78 19.83 4.16 2.70
C THR A 78 20.15 4.39 1.24
N ASN A 79 21.43 4.28 0.86
CA ASN A 79 21.85 4.29 -0.54
C ASN A 79 21.32 3.07 -1.34
N LYS A 80 20.48 2.23 -0.73
CA LYS A 80 19.84 1.08 -1.37
C LYS A 80 18.45 1.49 -1.84
N SER A 81 18.23 1.40 -3.14
CA SER A 81 16.96 1.67 -3.81
C SER A 81 16.02 0.46 -3.81
N LYS A 82 16.42 -0.70 -3.27
CA LYS A 82 15.65 -1.95 -3.32
C LYS A 82 15.65 -2.68 -1.98
N TYR A 83 14.48 -3.15 -1.60
CA TYR A 83 14.24 -3.93 -0.39
C TYR A 83 13.29 -5.07 -0.69
N SER A 84 13.50 -6.20 -0.03
CA SER A 84 12.61 -7.34 -0.03
C SER A 84 12.40 -7.77 1.42
N LEU A 85 11.15 -8.07 1.78
CA LEU A 85 10.73 -8.48 3.10
C LEU A 85 9.83 -9.72 2.94
N ASP A 86 10.23 -10.81 3.57
CA ASP A 86 9.42 -12.02 3.64
C ASP A 86 8.44 -11.89 4.82
N LEU A 87 7.15 -11.75 4.52
CA LEU A 87 6.08 -11.75 5.50
C LEU A 87 5.66 -13.19 5.73
N SER A 88 6.23 -13.79 6.77
CA SER A 88 5.96 -15.18 7.17
C SER A 88 4.47 -15.47 7.33
N ASP A 89 4.09 -16.73 7.21
CA ASP A 89 2.76 -17.28 7.48
C ASP A 89 2.20 -17.03 8.90
N LYS A 90 2.99 -16.42 9.79
CA LYS A 90 2.55 -16.01 11.13
C LYS A 90 2.00 -14.58 11.18
N ILE A 91 2.28 -13.77 10.17
CA ILE A 91 1.87 -12.36 10.10
C ILE A 91 0.50 -12.31 9.43
N LYS A 92 -0.53 -11.87 10.16
CA LYS A 92 -1.89 -11.78 9.63
C LYS A 92 -2.23 -10.42 9.06
N THR A 93 -1.62 -9.37 9.61
CA THR A 93 -1.82 -8.01 9.12
C THR A 93 -0.51 -7.24 9.15
N THR A 94 -0.24 -6.56 8.03
CA THR A 94 0.90 -5.68 7.87
C THR A 94 0.40 -4.29 7.49
N GLN A 95 0.80 -3.29 8.26
CA GLN A 95 0.57 -1.89 7.95
C GLN A 95 1.80 -1.28 7.29
N ILE A 96 1.59 -0.58 6.20
CA ILE A 96 2.64 0.06 5.42
C ILE A 96 2.32 1.55 5.33
N ILE A 97 3.31 2.39 5.60
CA ILE A 97 3.21 3.83 5.42
C ILE A 97 4.17 4.25 4.31
N ILE A 98 3.64 4.89 3.28
CA ILE A 98 4.39 5.35 2.11
C ILE A 98 4.35 6.88 2.11
N ALA A 99 5.49 7.55 2.30
CA ALA A 99 5.53 9.01 2.34
C ALA A 99 5.07 9.67 1.03
N GLN A 100 5.45 9.07 -0.10
CA GLN A 100 5.17 9.59 -1.43
C GLN A 100 5.03 8.44 -2.46
N PRO A 101 3.80 7.98 -2.76
CA PRO A 101 3.57 6.86 -3.67
C PRO A 101 4.17 7.03 -5.07
N SER A 102 4.23 8.25 -5.62
CA SER A 102 4.86 8.52 -6.94
C SER A 102 6.33 8.12 -7.03
N LYS A 103 7.00 7.93 -5.89
CA LYS A 103 8.43 7.63 -5.81
C LYS A 103 8.72 6.17 -5.43
N VAL A 104 7.68 5.35 -5.32
CA VAL A 104 7.77 3.97 -4.85
C VAL A 104 7.10 3.03 -5.84
N THR A 105 7.83 2.01 -6.27
CA THR A 105 7.25 0.82 -6.89
C THR A 105 7.12 -0.24 -5.82
N LEU A 106 5.90 -0.69 -5.56
CA LEU A 106 5.62 -1.78 -4.63
C LEU A 106 5.30 -3.05 -5.41
N LYS A 107 5.94 -4.15 -5.04
CA LYS A 107 5.59 -5.48 -5.54
C LYS A 107 5.20 -6.40 -4.40
N VAL A 108 4.26 -7.27 -4.69
CA VAL A 108 3.87 -8.38 -3.81
C VAL A 108 4.02 -9.66 -4.61
N ASN A 109 4.80 -10.62 -4.10
CA ASN A 109 5.13 -11.87 -4.78
C ASN A 109 5.67 -11.67 -6.21
N GLY A 110 6.46 -10.60 -6.41
CA GLY A 110 7.04 -10.24 -7.71
C GLY A 110 6.12 -9.43 -8.63
N GLU A 111 4.85 -9.25 -8.28
CA GLU A 111 3.88 -8.49 -9.08
C GLU A 111 3.69 -7.07 -8.58
N SER A 112 3.63 -6.09 -9.49
CA SER A 112 3.47 -4.69 -9.10
C SER A 112 2.05 -4.39 -8.63
N LEU A 113 1.92 -3.77 -7.46
CA LEU A 113 0.67 -3.25 -6.96
C LEU A 113 0.39 -1.88 -7.60
N ASP A 114 -0.79 -1.70 -8.17
CA ASP A 114 -1.19 -0.39 -8.70
C ASP A 114 -1.53 0.58 -7.56
N LEU A 115 -0.70 1.62 -7.43
CA LEU A 115 -0.87 2.67 -6.44
C LEU A 115 -1.61 3.89 -6.99
N SER A 116 -2.05 3.90 -8.25
CA SER A 116 -2.61 5.06 -8.95
C SER A 116 -3.82 5.70 -8.25
N GLN A 117 -4.54 4.93 -7.43
CA GLN A 117 -5.70 5.38 -6.66
C GLN A 117 -5.34 6.22 -5.41
N LEU A 118 -4.07 6.20 -5.00
CA LEU A 118 -3.54 7.01 -3.91
C LEU A 118 -3.21 8.42 -4.37
N ASP A 119 -3.23 9.37 -3.43
CA ASP A 119 -2.63 10.69 -3.62
C ASP A 119 -1.11 10.51 -3.69
N GLN A 120 -0.59 10.63 -4.90
CA GLN A 120 0.78 10.30 -5.25
C GLN A 120 1.84 11.16 -4.55
N ASN A 121 1.43 12.27 -3.91
CA ASN A 121 2.34 13.24 -3.28
C ASN A 121 2.09 13.44 -1.79
N LYS A 122 1.29 12.57 -1.17
CA LYS A 122 1.01 12.61 0.27
C LYS A 122 1.28 11.26 0.95
N PRO A 123 1.56 11.28 2.26
CA PRO A 123 1.64 10.06 3.05
C PRO A 123 0.37 9.22 2.88
N SER A 124 0.56 7.96 2.53
CA SER A 124 -0.48 6.98 2.25
C SER A 124 -0.32 5.77 3.15
N HIS A 125 -1.45 5.16 3.52
CA HIS A 125 -1.45 3.92 4.29
C HIS A 125 -1.85 2.75 3.41
N LEU A 126 -1.15 1.65 3.53
CA LEU A 126 -1.45 0.40 2.86
C LEU A 126 -1.61 -0.69 3.93
N THR A 127 -2.72 -1.40 3.90
CA THR A 127 -2.96 -2.55 4.77
C THR A 127 -2.91 -3.81 3.92
N LEU A 128 -1.99 -4.72 4.25
CA LEU A 128 -2.00 -6.08 3.72
C LEU A 128 -2.64 -7.01 4.74
N ARG A 129 -3.65 -7.78 4.33
CA ARG A 129 -4.20 -8.88 5.14
C ARG A 129 -3.70 -10.20 4.58
N ILE A 130 -3.15 -11.02 5.45
CA ILE A 130 -2.50 -12.30 5.16
C ILE A 130 -3.10 -13.32 6.13
N GLN A 131 -3.17 -14.60 5.74
CA GLN A 131 -3.91 -15.64 6.49
C GLN A 131 -3.30 -15.95 7.86
#